data_AF-A0A0T6B7P6-F1
#
_entry.id   AF-A0A0T6B7P6-F1
#
_cell.length_a   1.000
_cell.length_b   1.000
_cell.length_c   1.000
_cell.angle_alpha   90.00
_cell.angle_beta   90.00
_cell.angle_gamma   90.00
#
_symmetry.space_group_name_H-M   'P 1'
#
loop_
_entity.id
_entity.type
_entity.pdbx_description
1 polymer ?
#
loop_
_entity_poly.entity_id
_entity_poly.type
_entity_poly.pdbx_seq_one_letter_code
_entity_poly.pdbx_strand_id
1 'polypeptide(L)'
;KIQYDQPINAKVLIQSGGIKGNVTLTQHTRFEPTFLNFNLTTARGDIETRLVYSSSVAGYKIHELPISPSKLVEERQSHCLTTKFVFNPLKTDIGTIPDGLGTQDQYAIGDLSGKLLGHNNMTFLVSGQELNGGYWDTFLPLQGRYSVIHRALVIYKKTMFTSQEAATEPWICGSIVLYNRYLKYQKPMFTAQVLFRYPIVGRILFRQPLEEPWADTSVFIDYIVHADGSTLNNSASHRWAIHSSPPGKDFYSWQNRCLSANEVYNPYKVDVRASNPSDGCYLETISLCRLGDLSARHGTLEISGKKADSDKITRKFFVDPLLPLTGPYGILGKSFVMYDDFGPKARGERMACSM
;
A
#
# COMPACT_ATOMS: atom_id res chain seq x y z
N LYS A 1 5.32 21.77 21.84
CA LYS A 1 3.96 21.46 22.33
C LYS A 1 3.85 19.94 22.33
N ILE A 2 3.70 19.31 23.50
CA ILE A 2 3.54 17.85 23.59
C ILE A 2 2.16 17.52 22.99
N GLN A 3 2.13 16.59 22.05
CA GLN A 3 0.88 16.09 21.45
C GLN A 3 0.60 14.69 21.96
N TYR A 4 -0.67 14.44 22.29
CA TYR A 4 -1.12 13.11 22.70
C TYR A 4 -1.38 12.28 21.45
N ASP A 5 -0.69 11.14 21.36
CA ASP A 5 -0.92 10.15 20.31
C ASP A 5 -2.37 9.66 20.39
N GLN A 6 -3.05 9.63 19.24
CA GLN A 6 -4.45 9.20 19.16
C GLN A 6 -4.50 7.78 18.63
N PRO A 7 -5.42 6.94 19.16
CA PRO A 7 -5.55 5.58 18.69
C PRO A 7 -5.93 5.56 17.21
N ILE A 8 -5.22 4.75 16.43
CA ILE A 8 -5.55 4.48 15.04
C ILE A 8 -6.66 3.44 15.02
N ASN A 9 -7.77 3.80 14.38
CA ASN A 9 -8.93 2.96 14.24
C ASN A 9 -9.20 2.73 12.76
N ALA A 10 -9.29 1.47 12.36
CA ALA A 10 -9.58 1.08 11.00
C ALA A 10 -10.69 0.04 10.95
N LYS A 11 -11.36 -0.02 9.82
CA LYS A 11 -12.45 -0.95 9.58
C LYS A 11 -12.40 -1.43 8.14
N VAL A 12 -12.63 -2.73 7.98
CA VAL A 12 -12.94 -3.38 6.71
C VAL A 12 -14.42 -3.69 6.71
N LEU A 13 -15.13 -3.28 5.67
CA LEU A 13 -16.52 -3.67 5.43
C LEU A 13 -16.53 -4.78 4.38
N ILE A 14 -17.24 -5.86 4.66
CA ILE A 14 -17.42 -6.98 3.73
C ILE A 14 -18.91 -7.15 3.46
N GLN A 15 -19.28 -7.15 2.18
CA GLN A 15 -20.65 -7.36 1.72
C GLN A 15 -20.64 -7.96 0.31
N SER A 16 -20.05 -9.15 0.18
CA SER A 16 -19.87 -9.83 -1.12
C SER A 16 -19.75 -11.33 -0.93
N GLY A 17 -20.00 -12.11 -1.99
CA GLY A 17 -19.82 -13.57 -1.97
C GLY A 17 -20.67 -14.29 -0.93
N GLY A 18 -21.84 -13.73 -0.56
CA GLY A 18 -22.72 -14.33 0.45
C GLY A 18 -22.29 -14.09 1.90
N ILE A 19 -21.25 -13.29 2.14
CA ILE A 19 -20.81 -12.89 3.48
C ILE A 19 -21.05 -11.40 3.69
N LYS A 20 -21.46 -11.05 4.91
CA LYS A 20 -21.61 -9.68 5.37
C LYS A 20 -20.96 -9.52 6.74
N GLY A 21 -20.42 -8.34 7.00
CA GLY A 21 -19.87 -8.03 8.30
C GLY A 21 -18.78 -6.98 8.24
N ASN A 22 -18.03 -6.89 9.33
CA ASN A 22 -16.88 -6.02 9.41
C ASN A 22 -15.74 -6.65 10.20
N VAL A 23 -14.54 -6.16 9.93
CA VAL A 23 -13.34 -6.42 10.74
C VAL A 23 -12.84 -5.07 11.20
N THR A 24 -12.72 -4.87 12.50
CA THR A 24 -12.18 -3.63 13.07
C THR A 24 -10.75 -3.87 13.56
N LEU A 25 -9.87 -2.92 13.31
CA LEU A 25 -8.48 -2.94 13.77
C LEU A 25 -8.24 -1.67 14.58
N THR A 26 -7.73 -1.80 15.80
CA THR A 26 -7.41 -0.68 16.67
C THR A 26 -6.02 -0.84 17.25
N GLN A 27 -5.21 0.21 17.15
CA GLN A 27 -3.89 0.28 17.76
C GLN A 27 -3.80 1.59 18.54
N HIS A 28 -3.55 1.52 19.85
CA HIS A 28 -3.53 2.72 20.70
C HIS A 28 -2.27 3.54 20.52
N THR A 29 -1.12 2.87 20.40
CA THR A 29 0.19 3.48 20.15
C THR A 29 1.00 2.57 19.24
N ARG A 30 2.06 3.09 18.61
CA ARG A 30 2.94 2.30 17.72
C ARG A 30 3.68 1.15 18.41
N PHE A 31 3.68 1.12 19.75
CA PHE A 31 4.38 0.13 20.56
C PHE A 31 3.44 -0.94 21.11
N GLU A 32 2.14 -0.78 20.93
CA GLU A 32 1.12 -1.72 21.37
C GLU A 32 0.69 -2.69 20.26
N PRO A 33 0.19 -3.88 20.63
CA PRO A 33 -0.41 -4.77 19.65
C PRO A 33 -1.61 -4.12 18.98
N THR A 34 -1.89 -4.58 17.76
CA THR A 34 -3.12 -4.25 17.08
C THR A 34 -4.20 -5.22 17.55
N PHE A 35 -5.29 -4.67 18.08
CA PHE A 35 -6.48 -5.42 18.44
C PHE A 35 -7.37 -5.55 17.22
N LEU A 36 -7.72 -6.78 16.86
CA LEU A 36 -8.64 -7.09 15.78
C LEU A 36 -9.96 -7.59 16.37
N ASN A 37 -11.08 -7.22 15.77
CA ASN A 37 -12.36 -7.83 16.08
C ASN A 37 -13.07 -8.18 14.77
N PHE A 38 -13.26 -9.47 14.57
CA PHE A 38 -13.94 -10.01 13.41
C PHE A 38 -15.41 -10.21 13.77
N ASN A 39 -16.29 -9.61 12.97
CA ASN A 39 -17.72 -9.80 13.06
C ASN A 39 -18.24 -10.10 11.65
N LEU A 40 -18.03 -11.34 11.22
CA LEU A 40 -18.41 -11.84 9.91
C LEU A 40 -19.55 -12.85 10.07
N THR A 41 -20.56 -12.73 9.20
CA THR A 41 -21.72 -13.61 9.18
C THR A 41 -22.14 -13.89 7.75
N THR A 42 -22.90 -14.96 7.52
CA THR A 42 -23.49 -15.20 6.21
C THR A 42 -24.62 -14.19 5.97
N ALA A 43 -24.84 -13.83 4.70
CA ALA A 43 -25.84 -12.84 4.32
C ALA A 43 -27.25 -13.25 4.75
N ARG A 44 -27.57 -14.54 4.60
CA ARG A 44 -28.85 -15.16 4.96
C ARG A 44 -28.97 -15.47 6.45
N GLY A 45 -27.86 -15.68 7.16
CA GLY A 45 -27.84 -15.91 8.61
C GLY A 45 -28.34 -17.29 9.05
N ASP A 46 -28.62 -18.19 8.11
CA ASP A 46 -29.02 -19.58 8.40
C ASP A 46 -27.81 -20.44 8.79
N ILE A 47 -28.07 -21.52 9.52
CA ILE A 47 -27.02 -22.37 10.09
C ILE A 47 -26.28 -23.18 9.02
N GLU A 48 -26.96 -23.58 7.95
CA GLU A 48 -26.40 -24.38 6.86
C GLU A 48 -25.35 -23.57 6.09
N THR A 49 -25.67 -22.33 5.71
CA THR A 49 -24.70 -21.45 5.04
C THR A 49 -23.51 -21.12 5.94
N ARG A 50 -23.71 -21.00 7.26
CA ARG A 50 -22.59 -20.79 8.20
C ARG A 50 -21.64 -21.98 8.24
N LEU A 51 -22.17 -23.21 8.23
CA LEU A 51 -21.34 -24.43 8.15
C LEU A 51 -20.59 -24.52 6.83
N VAL A 52 -21.24 -24.21 5.71
CA VAL A 52 -20.59 -24.17 4.39
C VAL A 52 -19.50 -23.10 4.36
N TYR A 53 -19.75 -21.92 4.92
CA TYR A 53 -18.75 -20.87 5.03
C TYR A 53 -17.52 -21.34 5.83
N SER A 54 -17.72 -21.81 7.06
CA SER A 54 -16.64 -22.21 7.96
C SER A 54 -15.78 -23.34 7.39
N SER A 55 -16.39 -24.26 6.63
CA SER A 55 -15.67 -25.34 5.94
C SER A 55 -14.96 -24.89 4.65
N SER A 56 -15.52 -23.90 3.94
CA SER A 56 -15.01 -23.39 2.65
C SER A 56 -13.87 -22.39 2.80
N VAL A 57 -13.81 -21.64 3.91
CA VAL A 57 -12.73 -20.68 4.15
C VAL A 57 -11.39 -21.42 4.28
N ALA A 58 -10.41 -20.93 3.53
CA ALA A 58 -9.03 -21.40 3.55
C ALA A 58 -8.09 -20.44 4.28
N GLY A 59 -8.51 -19.20 4.50
CA GLY A 59 -7.81 -18.29 5.40
C GLY A 59 -8.04 -16.81 5.13
N TYR A 60 -7.46 -15.98 5.99
CA TYR A 60 -7.54 -14.53 5.97
C TYR A 60 -6.14 -13.95 5.77
N LYS A 61 -5.97 -13.13 4.74
CA LYS A 61 -4.68 -12.52 4.40
C LYS A 61 -4.86 -11.05 4.06
N ILE A 62 -3.89 -10.21 4.36
CA ILE A 62 -3.80 -8.83 3.90
C ILE A 62 -2.82 -8.79 2.75
N HIS A 63 -3.25 -8.20 1.64
CA HIS A 63 -2.47 -8.12 0.42
C HIS A 63 -1.72 -6.80 0.30
N GLU A 64 -0.73 -6.75 -0.58
CA GLU A 64 0.13 -5.58 -0.76
C GLU A 64 -0.63 -4.34 -1.26
N LEU A 65 -1.56 -4.51 -2.19
CA LEU A 65 -2.23 -3.38 -2.84
C LEU A 65 -3.68 -3.21 -2.36
N PRO A 66 -4.20 -1.96 -2.39
CA PRO A 66 -5.64 -1.76 -2.33
C PRO A 66 -6.36 -2.48 -3.47
N ILE A 67 -7.66 -2.67 -3.32
CA ILE A 67 -8.52 -3.16 -4.41
C ILE A 67 -8.50 -2.11 -5.53
N SER A 68 -8.26 -2.53 -6.77
CA SER A 68 -8.33 -1.62 -7.91
C SER A 68 -9.77 -1.12 -8.06
N PRO A 69 -10.00 0.19 -8.28
CA PRO A 69 -11.30 0.63 -8.75
C PRO A 69 -11.60 -0.08 -10.06
N SER A 70 -12.85 -0.54 -10.22
CA SER A 70 -13.30 -1.26 -11.40
C SER A 70 -13.02 -0.42 -12.64
N LYS A 71 -12.11 -0.86 -13.49
CA LYS A 71 -11.96 -0.26 -14.82
C LYS A 71 -13.21 -0.60 -15.61
N LEU A 72 -13.74 0.40 -16.31
CA LEU A 72 -14.77 0.20 -17.31
C LEU A 72 -14.21 -0.77 -18.37
N VAL A 73 -14.83 -1.94 -18.44
CA VAL A 73 -14.80 -2.92 -19.54
C VAL A 73 -13.80 -4.08 -19.40
N GLU A 74 -14.40 -5.28 -19.43
CA GLU A 74 -13.90 -6.65 -19.66
C GLU A 74 -13.46 -7.54 -18.46
N GLU A 75 -14.43 -8.39 -18.08
CA GLU A 75 -14.32 -9.84 -17.80
C GLU A 75 -13.97 -10.39 -16.41
N ARG A 76 -14.99 -11.02 -15.79
CA ARG A 76 -15.03 -12.28 -15.00
C ARG A 76 -14.01 -12.56 -13.88
N GLN A 77 -13.01 -11.73 -13.66
CA GLN A 77 -11.99 -11.93 -12.65
C GLN A 77 -12.40 -11.30 -11.32
N SER A 78 -12.18 -12.03 -10.22
CA SER A 78 -12.40 -11.50 -8.88
C SER A 78 -11.58 -10.24 -8.68
N HIS A 79 -12.22 -9.14 -8.26
CA HIS A 79 -11.53 -7.88 -7.95
C HIS A 79 -10.37 -8.05 -6.96
N CYS A 80 -10.42 -9.12 -6.16
CA CYS A 80 -9.39 -9.47 -5.19
C CYS A 80 -8.08 -9.89 -5.85
N LEU A 81 -8.09 -10.36 -7.11
CA LEU A 81 -6.87 -10.68 -7.87
C LEU A 81 -6.03 -9.45 -8.18
N THR A 82 -6.62 -8.24 -8.18
CA THR A 82 -5.89 -7.00 -8.43
C THR A 82 -4.97 -6.59 -7.28
N THR A 83 -5.12 -7.21 -6.11
CA THR A 83 -4.44 -6.80 -4.87
C THR A 83 -3.00 -7.32 -4.75
N LYS A 84 -2.51 -8.08 -5.76
CA LYS A 84 -1.22 -8.77 -5.80
C LYS A 84 -1.11 -9.86 -4.72
N PHE A 85 0.03 -9.95 -4.04
CA PHE A 85 0.39 -11.03 -3.13
C PHE A 85 0.11 -10.65 -1.67
N VAL A 86 0.29 -11.62 -0.76
CA VAL A 86 0.25 -11.40 0.68
C VAL A 86 1.32 -10.37 1.07
N PHE A 87 0.94 -9.42 1.91
CA PHE A 87 1.84 -8.36 2.35
C PHE A 87 2.97 -8.92 3.22
N ASN A 88 4.16 -9.03 2.63
CA ASN A 88 5.34 -9.63 3.25
C ASN A 88 6.60 -8.77 3.04
N PRO A 89 6.69 -7.58 3.67
CA PRO A 89 7.83 -6.70 3.47
C PRO A 89 9.14 -7.25 4.07
N LEU A 90 9.06 -8.19 5.02
CA LEU A 90 10.20 -8.84 5.65
C LEU A 90 10.69 -10.07 4.87
N LYS A 91 9.99 -10.45 3.79
CA LYS A 91 10.33 -11.60 2.93
C LYS A 91 10.48 -12.91 3.71
N THR A 92 9.59 -13.14 4.68
CA THR A 92 9.51 -14.43 5.40
C THR A 92 9.03 -15.55 4.48
N ASP A 93 9.41 -16.80 4.76
CA ASP A 93 9.04 -17.95 3.94
C ASP A 93 7.58 -18.35 4.18
N ILE A 94 6.70 -18.01 3.24
CA ILE A 94 5.26 -18.29 3.33
C ILE A 94 5.00 -19.80 3.15
N GLY A 95 4.18 -20.38 4.03
CA GLY A 95 3.71 -21.77 3.91
C GLY A 95 4.66 -22.84 4.47
N THR A 96 5.78 -22.43 5.06
CA THR A 96 6.72 -23.36 5.75
C THR A 96 6.16 -23.84 7.08
N ILE A 97 5.47 -22.96 7.80
CA ILE A 97 4.87 -23.25 9.10
C ILE A 97 3.35 -23.35 8.91
N PRO A 98 2.71 -24.45 9.35
CA PRO A 98 1.26 -24.59 9.29
C PRO A 98 0.56 -23.48 10.10
N ASP A 99 -0.64 -23.08 9.69
CA ASP A 99 -1.37 -22.01 10.36
C ASP A 99 -1.59 -22.29 11.85
N GLY A 100 -1.34 -21.30 12.71
CA GLY A 100 -1.59 -21.37 14.15
C GLY A 100 -0.59 -22.20 14.96
N LEU A 101 0.53 -22.64 14.37
CA LEU A 101 1.57 -23.40 15.07
C LEU A 101 2.86 -22.61 15.34
N GLY A 102 3.12 -21.54 14.57
CA GLY A 102 4.29 -20.68 14.73
C GLY A 102 4.03 -19.49 15.66
N THR A 103 5.11 -18.78 16.01
CA THR A 103 5.01 -17.48 16.68
C THR A 103 4.65 -16.38 15.67
N GLN A 104 4.02 -15.30 16.13
CA GLN A 104 3.47 -14.26 15.24
C GLN A 104 4.53 -13.59 14.32
N ASP A 105 5.80 -13.55 14.74
CA ASP A 105 6.93 -13.01 13.99
C ASP A 105 7.43 -13.91 12.86
N GLN A 106 7.10 -15.20 12.89
CA GLN A 106 7.54 -16.17 11.87
C GLN A 106 6.67 -16.10 10.60
N TYR A 107 5.47 -15.53 10.70
CA TYR A 107 4.56 -15.37 9.57
C TYR A 107 4.73 -14.01 8.90
N ALA A 108 4.34 -13.93 7.62
CA ALA A 108 4.25 -12.65 6.93
C ALA A 108 3.30 -11.69 7.68
N ILE A 109 3.59 -10.39 7.65
CA ILE A 109 2.76 -9.36 8.31
C ILE A 109 1.28 -9.48 7.89
N GLY A 110 1.03 -9.78 6.62
CA GLY A 110 -0.31 -9.95 6.09
C GLY A 110 -0.97 -11.31 6.35
N ASP A 111 -0.28 -12.31 6.90
CA ASP A 111 -0.87 -13.65 7.10
C ASP A 111 -1.64 -13.74 8.44
N LEU A 112 -2.93 -13.42 8.42
CA LEU A 112 -3.74 -13.38 9.64
C LEU A 112 -4.17 -14.78 10.07
N SER A 113 -4.49 -15.67 9.14
CA SER A 113 -4.79 -17.07 9.47
C SER A 113 -3.61 -17.75 10.14
N GLY A 114 -2.40 -17.58 9.59
CA GLY A 114 -1.19 -18.12 10.18
C GLY A 114 -0.98 -17.68 11.63
N LYS A 115 -1.22 -16.40 11.92
CA LYS A 115 -0.95 -15.78 13.22
C LYS A 115 -2.06 -15.91 14.26
N LEU A 116 -3.33 -15.99 13.84
CA LEU A 116 -4.48 -15.84 14.73
C LEU A 116 -5.27 -17.13 14.94
N LEU A 117 -5.18 -18.11 14.03
CA LEU A 117 -5.87 -19.38 14.20
C LEU A 117 -5.30 -20.15 15.40
N GLY A 118 -6.17 -20.86 16.13
CA GLY A 118 -5.77 -21.67 17.29
C GLY A 118 -5.37 -20.88 18.53
N HIS A 119 -5.28 -19.55 18.44
CA HIS A 119 -4.86 -18.66 19.52
C HIS A 119 -5.94 -17.62 19.85
N ASN A 120 -5.98 -17.19 21.12
CA ASN A 120 -6.65 -15.97 21.57
C ASN A 120 -8.17 -15.85 21.31
N ASN A 121 -8.88 -16.94 21.03
CA ASN A 121 -10.33 -16.88 20.81
C ASN A 121 -11.11 -16.94 22.14
N MET A 122 -11.87 -15.87 22.45
CA MET A 122 -12.80 -15.82 23.60
C MET A 122 -14.12 -16.61 23.34
N THR A 123 -14.29 -17.17 22.14
CA THR A 123 -15.49 -17.88 21.70
C THR A 123 -15.16 -19.22 21.05
N PHE A 124 -15.21 -20.28 21.86
CA PHE A 124 -15.22 -21.67 21.42
C PHE A 124 -16.62 -21.98 20.87
N LEU A 125 -16.82 -22.37 19.59
CA LEU A 125 -18.01 -23.16 19.18
C LEU A 125 -18.08 -23.65 17.71
N VAL A 126 -17.12 -23.38 16.82
CA VAL A 126 -17.13 -24.05 15.49
C VAL A 126 -15.71 -24.44 15.09
N SER A 127 -15.47 -25.73 14.90
CA SER A 127 -14.22 -26.26 14.35
C SER A 127 -14.11 -25.86 12.87
N GLY A 128 -13.18 -24.95 12.55
CA GLY A 128 -12.98 -24.45 11.19
C GLY A 128 -11.92 -23.33 11.15
N GLN A 129 -11.64 -22.83 9.95
CA GLN A 129 -10.77 -21.67 9.72
C GLN A 129 -11.51 -20.34 9.99
N GLU A 130 -12.41 -20.29 10.97
CA GLU A 130 -13.26 -19.12 11.21
C GLU A 130 -12.66 -18.21 12.29
N LEU A 131 -12.23 -17.01 11.89
CA LEU A 131 -11.87 -15.94 12.81
C LEU A 131 -13.12 -15.13 13.09
N ASN A 132 -13.82 -15.45 14.18
CA ASN A 132 -14.90 -14.63 14.72
C ASN A 132 -14.55 -14.24 16.16
N GLY A 133 -14.84 -13.00 16.56
CA GLY A 133 -14.48 -12.45 17.87
C GLY A 133 -13.20 -11.62 17.88
N GLY A 134 -12.69 -11.37 19.10
CA GLY A 134 -11.56 -10.49 19.36
C GLY A 134 -10.22 -11.23 19.35
N TYR A 135 -9.20 -10.61 18.74
CA TYR A 135 -7.82 -11.10 18.61
C TYR A 135 -6.84 -9.94 18.84
N TRP A 136 -5.56 -10.26 19.02
CA TRP A 136 -4.47 -9.29 19.07
C TRP A 136 -3.23 -9.80 18.33
N ASP A 137 -2.48 -8.87 17.75
CA ASP A 137 -1.28 -9.15 16.96
C ASP A 137 -0.21 -8.08 17.18
N THR A 138 0.97 -8.49 17.66
CA THR A 138 2.10 -7.56 17.90
C THR A 138 2.86 -7.19 16.63
N PHE A 139 2.69 -7.94 15.54
CA PHE A 139 3.39 -7.79 14.27
C PHE A 139 2.46 -7.34 13.13
N LEU A 140 1.35 -6.68 13.47
CA LEU A 140 0.41 -6.08 12.52
C LEU A 140 0.28 -4.56 12.71
N PRO A 141 1.26 -3.75 12.29
CA PRO A 141 1.23 -2.31 12.55
C PRO A 141 0.14 -1.57 11.76
N LEU A 142 -0.52 -0.60 12.39
CA LEU A 142 -1.45 0.33 11.71
C LEU A 142 -0.78 1.66 11.31
N GLN A 143 0.49 1.85 11.69
CA GLN A 143 1.29 3.04 11.37
C GLN A 143 2.75 2.68 11.06
N GLY A 144 3.45 3.62 10.44
CA GLY A 144 4.81 3.45 9.94
C GLY A 144 4.86 2.78 8.57
N ARG A 145 6.09 2.56 8.08
CA ARG A 145 6.37 2.03 6.73
C ARG A 145 5.64 0.73 6.41
N TYR A 146 5.43 -0.14 7.40
CA TYR A 146 4.76 -1.42 7.22
C TYR A 146 3.27 -1.41 7.58
N SER A 147 2.66 -0.22 7.71
CA SER A 147 1.24 -0.11 7.98
C SER A 147 0.39 -0.91 6.98
N VAL A 148 -0.62 -1.60 7.51
CA VAL A 148 -1.64 -2.31 6.72
C VAL A 148 -2.82 -1.43 6.32
N ILE A 149 -2.84 -0.17 6.75
CA ILE A 149 -3.87 0.79 6.35
C ILE A 149 -3.87 0.98 4.82
N HIS A 150 -5.06 1.11 4.25
CA HIS A 150 -5.35 1.16 2.81
C HIS A 150 -5.04 -0.10 1.99
N ARG A 151 -4.48 -1.15 2.60
CA ARG A 151 -4.33 -2.45 1.96
C ARG A 151 -5.65 -3.21 1.91
N ALA A 152 -5.69 -4.31 1.16
CA ALA A 152 -6.87 -5.15 1.08
C ALA A 152 -6.79 -6.34 2.03
N LEU A 153 -7.79 -6.53 2.88
CA LEU A 153 -8.07 -7.81 3.53
C LEU A 153 -8.71 -8.73 2.49
N VAL A 154 -8.22 -9.96 2.38
CA VAL A 154 -8.62 -10.98 1.41
C VAL A 154 -8.94 -12.28 2.14
N ILE A 155 -10.14 -12.79 1.92
CA ILE A 155 -10.59 -14.10 2.38
C ILE A 155 -10.36 -15.09 1.24
N TYR A 156 -9.60 -16.13 1.52
CA TYR A 156 -9.35 -17.25 0.63
C TYR A 156 -10.41 -18.33 0.85
N LYS A 157 -10.78 -19.01 -0.25
CA LYS A 157 -11.60 -20.23 -0.18
C LYS A 157 -10.80 -21.43 -0.67
N LYS A 158 -11.16 -22.61 -0.19
CA LYS A 158 -10.65 -23.89 -0.68
C LYS A 158 -11.28 -24.19 -2.03
N THR A 159 -10.47 -24.67 -2.96
CA THR A 159 -10.93 -25.23 -4.24
C THR A 159 -10.56 -26.71 -4.28
N MET A 160 -11.51 -27.60 -4.63
CA MET A 160 -11.21 -28.99 -4.98
C MET A 160 -11.04 -29.08 -6.52
N PHE A 161 -10.27 -29.94 -7.20
CA PHE A 161 -9.62 -31.24 -6.94
C PHE A 161 -8.39 -31.44 -7.85
N THR A 162 -7.38 -32.16 -7.38
CA THR A 162 -6.72 -33.37 -7.93
C THR A 162 -5.29 -33.45 -7.37
N SER A 163 -4.91 -34.59 -6.79
CA SER A 163 -3.63 -34.86 -6.10
C SER A 163 -3.30 -34.02 -4.85
N GLN A 164 -3.47 -34.64 -3.67
CA GLN A 164 -2.83 -34.40 -2.36
C GLN A 164 -2.76 -33.00 -1.72
N GLU A 165 -3.08 -31.89 -2.40
CA GLU A 165 -3.11 -30.55 -1.80
C GLU A 165 -4.37 -29.77 -2.22
N ALA A 166 -5.06 -29.18 -1.23
CA ALA A 166 -6.19 -28.30 -1.49
C ALA A 166 -5.68 -26.94 -1.99
N ALA A 167 -5.86 -26.66 -3.28
CA ALA A 167 -5.56 -25.34 -3.84
C ALA A 167 -6.48 -24.28 -3.20
N THR A 168 -5.97 -23.07 -3.00
CA THR A 168 -6.71 -21.95 -2.40
C THR A 168 -6.70 -20.76 -3.34
N GLU A 169 -7.81 -20.01 -3.40
CA GLU A 169 -7.91 -18.82 -4.26
C GLU A 169 -8.53 -17.63 -3.53
N PRO A 170 -8.13 -16.38 -3.88
CA PRO A 170 -8.77 -15.16 -3.39
C PRO A 170 -10.26 -15.14 -3.73
N TRP A 171 -11.12 -15.08 -2.72
CA TRP A 171 -12.57 -15.13 -2.91
C TRP A 171 -13.22 -13.77 -2.68
N ILE A 172 -13.01 -13.18 -1.51
CA ILE A 172 -13.67 -11.95 -1.06
C ILE A 172 -12.61 -11.01 -0.54
N CYS A 173 -12.79 -9.71 -0.75
CA CYS A 173 -11.85 -8.72 -0.28
C CYS A 173 -12.54 -7.43 0.13
N GLY A 174 -11.92 -6.72 1.07
CA GLY A 174 -12.33 -5.39 1.50
C GLY A 174 -11.11 -4.52 1.78
N SER A 175 -11.24 -3.21 1.58
CA SER A 175 -10.14 -2.27 1.86
C SER A 175 -10.10 -1.92 3.35
N ILE A 176 -8.90 -1.83 3.93
CA ILE A 176 -8.68 -1.38 5.30
C ILE A 176 -8.72 0.15 5.30
N VAL A 177 -9.77 0.72 5.88
CA VAL A 177 -10.02 2.16 5.83
C VAL A 177 -9.98 2.75 7.23
N LEU A 178 -9.42 3.96 7.37
CA LEU A 178 -9.39 4.70 8.63
C LEU A 178 -10.78 5.21 9.01
N TYR A 179 -11.09 5.13 10.30
CA TYR A 179 -12.31 5.62 10.91
C TYR A 179 -11.99 6.54 12.09
N ASN A 180 -12.99 7.29 12.53
CA ASN A 180 -12.90 8.04 13.77
C ASN A 180 -12.81 7.10 15.00
N ARG A 181 -12.53 7.69 16.17
CA ARG A 181 -12.35 6.97 17.45
C ARG A 181 -13.49 6.02 17.80
N TYR A 182 -14.72 6.35 17.39
CA TYR A 182 -15.92 5.56 17.68
C TYR A 182 -16.34 4.64 16.53
N LEU A 183 -15.49 4.48 15.50
CA LEU A 183 -15.74 3.63 14.34
C LEU A 183 -17.06 3.93 13.60
N LYS A 184 -17.60 5.15 13.74
CA LYS A 184 -18.90 5.55 13.20
C LYS A 184 -18.80 6.13 11.80
N TYR A 185 -17.78 6.96 11.57
CA TYR A 185 -17.56 7.64 10.30
C TYR A 185 -16.16 7.38 9.79
N GLN A 186 -16.05 7.19 8.48
CA GLN A 186 -14.76 7.13 7.81
C GLN A 186 -14.01 8.44 8.08
N LYS A 187 -12.72 8.33 8.39
CA LYS A 187 -11.87 9.49 8.64
C LYS A 187 -11.69 10.27 7.33
N PRO A 188 -11.90 11.60 7.31
CA PRO A 188 -11.69 12.39 6.11
C PRO A 188 -10.21 12.36 5.71
N MET A 189 -9.96 12.24 4.40
CA MET A 189 -8.62 12.14 3.84
C MET A 189 -8.38 13.30 2.87
N PHE A 190 -7.26 13.98 3.02
CA PHE A 190 -6.73 14.90 2.03
C PHE A 190 -5.96 14.12 0.96
N THR A 191 -6.19 14.42 -0.33
CA THR A 191 -5.56 13.70 -1.45
C THR A 191 -4.89 14.71 -2.40
N ALA A 192 -3.59 14.55 -2.62
CA ALA A 192 -2.84 15.26 -3.64
C ALA A 192 -2.58 14.32 -4.83
N GLN A 193 -2.62 14.87 -6.04
CA GLN A 193 -2.45 14.10 -7.26
C GLN A 193 -1.28 14.64 -8.07
N VAL A 194 -0.44 13.73 -8.56
CA VAL A 194 0.60 13.99 -9.54
C VAL A 194 0.13 13.43 -10.89
N LEU A 195 0.23 14.25 -11.92
CA LEU A 195 -0.08 13.90 -13.30
C LEU A 195 1.14 14.15 -14.19
N PHE A 196 1.47 13.16 -15.02
CA PHE A 196 2.43 13.33 -16.10
C PHE A 196 1.72 13.41 -17.44
N ARG A 197 2.22 14.31 -18.30
CA ARG A 197 1.69 14.50 -19.65
C ARG A 197 2.60 13.92 -20.74
N TYR A 198 3.91 14.07 -20.58
CA TYR A 198 4.93 13.65 -21.55
C TYR A 198 6.30 13.58 -20.85
N PRO A 199 7.24 12.69 -21.26
CA PRO A 199 7.10 11.59 -22.22
C PRO A 199 6.36 10.38 -21.64
N ILE A 200 6.04 10.41 -20.35
CA ILE A 200 5.26 9.38 -19.68
C ILE A 200 3.88 9.93 -19.33
N VAL A 201 2.89 9.05 -19.28
CA VAL A 201 1.56 9.34 -18.78
C VAL A 201 1.33 8.46 -17.57
N GLY A 202 1.00 9.08 -16.44
CA GLY A 202 0.83 8.36 -15.20
C GLY A 202 0.10 9.17 -14.15
N ARG A 203 -0.40 8.46 -13.15
CA ARG A 203 -1.11 9.04 -12.01
C ARG A 203 -0.54 8.46 -10.71
N ILE A 204 -0.10 9.36 -9.84
CA ILE A 204 0.33 9.04 -8.48
C ILE A 204 -0.55 9.85 -7.52
N LEU A 205 -1.06 9.21 -6.48
CA LEU A 205 -1.89 9.83 -5.45
C LEU A 205 -1.16 9.78 -4.13
N PHE A 206 -1.11 10.90 -3.43
CA PHE A 206 -0.68 10.97 -2.04
C PHE A 206 -1.91 11.23 -1.18
N ARG A 207 -2.10 10.46 -0.10
CA ARG A 207 -3.24 10.61 0.80
C ARG A 207 -2.78 10.67 2.24
N GLN A 208 -3.31 11.63 2.99
CA GLN A 208 -3.05 11.81 4.41
C GLN A 208 -4.37 12.17 5.10
N PRO A 209 -4.61 11.76 6.36
CA PRO A 209 -5.78 12.22 7.11
C PRO A 209 -5.86 13.75 7.11
N LEU A 210 -7.07 14.28 6.90
CA LEU A 210 -7.30 15.72 6.86
C LEU A 210 -6.91 16.35 8.19
N GLU A 211 -6.23 17.50 8.15
CA GLU A 211 -5.78 18.26 9.33
C GLU A 211 -4.74 17.57 10.24
N GLU A 212 -4.17 16.43 9.82
CA GLU A 212 -3.15 15.71 10.58
C GLU A 212 -1.84 15.55 9.78
N PRO A 213 -1.05 16.64 9.62
CA PRO A 213 0.19 16.62 8.83
C PRO A 213 1.28 15.68 9.36
N TRP A 214 1.16 15.21 10.61
CA TRP A 214 2.08 14.26 11.24
C TRP A 214 1.71 12.79 11.01
N ALA A 215 0.51 12.51 10.50
CA ALA A 215 0.09 11.15 10.20
C ALA A 215 0.80 10.63 8.94
N ASP A 216 0.86 9.31 8.80
CA ASP A 216 1.51 8.70 7.64
C ASP A 216 0.86 9.12 6.32
N THR A 217 1.69 9.38 5.31
CA THR A 217 1.24 9.62 3.95
C THR A 217 1.27 8.33 3.14
N SER A 218 0.11 7.99 2.60
CA SER A 218 -0.10 6.86 1.72
C SER A 218 0.13 7.24 0.27
N VAL A 219 1.06 6.57 -0.40
CA VAL A 219 1.45 6.84 -1.80
C VAL A 219 0.94 5.71 -2.68
N PHE A 220 0.02 6.04 -3.58
CA PHE A 220 -0.56 5.12 -4.55
C PHE A 220 -0.01 5.44 -5.93
N ILE A 221 0.67 4.47 -6.54
CA ILE A 221 1.04 4.54 -7.94
C ILE A 221 0.00 3.73 -8.71
N ASP A 222 -0.89 4.42 -9.42
CA ASP A 222 -1.98 3.76 -10.14
C ASP A 222 -1.48 3.15 -11.44
N TYR A 223 -0.87 3.98 -12.29
CA TYR A 223 -0.30 3.57 -13.56
C TYR A 223 0.78 4.57 -13.99
N ILE A 224 1.82 4.08 -14.67
CA ILE A 224 2.82 4.89 -15.37
C ILE A 224 3.19 4.18 -16.67
N VAL A 225 3.04 4.86 -17.81
CA VAL A 225 3.24 4.28 -19.14
C VAL A 225 4.04 5.24 -20.00
N HIS A 226 4.95 4.72 -20.82
CA HIS A 226 5.61 5.49 -21.88
C HIS A 226 4.58 5.98 -22.90
N ALA A 227 4.70 7.23 -23.32
CA ALA A 227 3.76 7.94 -24.18
C ALA A 227 4.47 8.85 -25.20
N ASP A 228 5.75 8.60 -25.46
CA ASP A 228 6.57 9.36 -26.41
C ASP A 228 6.49 8.83 -27.85
N GLY A 229 5.66 7.81 -28.10
CA GLY A 229 5.49 7.20 -29.41
C GLY A 229 6.66 6.30 -29.82
N SER A 230 7.64 6.11 -28.94
CA SER A 230 8.69 5.12 -29.14
C SER A 230 8.14 3.71 -28.91
N THR A 231 8.68 2.72 -29.61
CA THR A 231 8.40 1.30 -29.35
C THR A 231 9.18 0.80 -28.13
N LEU A 232 9.35 1.64 -27.11
CA LEU A 232 10.07 1.27 -25.89
C LEU A 232 9.33 0.13 -25.19
N ASN A 233 10.10 -0.90 -24.86
CA ASN A 233 9.67 -1.93 -23.93
C ASN A 233 9.53 -1.34 -22.51
N ASN A 234 9.12 -2.17 -21.56
CA ASN A 234 9.13 -1.80 -20.15
C ASN A 234 10.52 -1.35 -19.71
N SER A 235 10.59 -0.29 -18.91
CA SER A 235 11.83 0.21 -18.32
C SER A 235 11.74 0.18 -16.79
N ALA A 236 12.90 0.11 -16.15
CA ALA A 236 13.01 -0.09 -14.71
C ALA A 236 14.07 0.84 -14.11
N SER A 237 14.20 0.79 -12.79
CA SER A 237 15.21 1.54 -12.04
C SER A 237 15.11 3.07 -12.18
N HIS A 238 13.90 3.58 -12.37
CA HIS A 238 13.67 5.01 -12.42
C HIS A 238 13.67 5.60 -11.01
N ARG A 239 14.57 6.56 -10.78
CA ARG A 239 14.50 7.41 -9.59
C ARG A 239 13.36 8.41 -9.75
N TRP A 240 12.88 8.89 -8.62
CA TRP A 240 11.76 9.76 -8.44
C TRP A 240 11.96 10.58 -7.16
N ALA A 241 11.67 11.86 -7.25
CA ALA A 241 11.81 12.80 -6.14
C ALA A 241 10.83 13.96 -6.25
N ILE A 242 10.58 14.61 -5.11
CA ILE A 242 9.87 15.87 -5.02
C ILE A 242 10.89 17.00 -4.98
N HIS A 243 10.65 18.04 -5.76
CA HIS A 243 11.51 19.16 -6.00
C HIS A 243 10.94 20.45 -5.42
N SER A 244 11.80 21.43 -5.15
CA SER A 244 11.42 22.63 -4.39
C SER A 244 10.44 23.56 -5.12
N SER A 245 10.61 23.74 -6.43
CA SER A 245 9.79 24.65 -7.22
C SER A 245 8.48 24.00 -7.72
N PRO A 246 7.42 24.79 -7.96
CA PRO A 246 6.19 24.32 -8.60
C PRO A 246 6.43 23.78 -10.02
N PRO A 247 5.51 22.94 -10.54
CA PRO A 247 5.52 22.47 -11.92
C PRO A 247 5.72 23.60 -12.94
N GLY A 248 6.74 23.46 -13.78
CA GLY A 248 7.00 24.37 -14.90
C GLY A 248 6.42 23.91 -16.23
N LYS A 249 6.70 24.67 -17.29
CA LYS A 249 6.27 24.38 -18.67
C LYS A 249 7.34 23.71 -19.53
N ASP A 250 8.46 23.32 -18.93
CA ASP A 250 9.64 22.76 -19.58
C ASP A 250 9.59 21.23 -19.74
N PHE A 251 8.48 20.58 -19.42
CA PHE A 251 8.29 19.13 -19.57
C PHE A 251 8.31 18.64 -21.04
N TYR A 252 8.08 19.53 -22.01
CA TYR A 252 8.23 19.22 -23.44
C TYR A 252 9.66 19.37 -23.97
N SER A 253 10.56 20.02 -23.22
CA SER A 253 11.95 20.18 -23.66
C SER A 253 12.65 18.83 -23.75
N TRP A 254 13.50 18.62 -24.76
CA TRP A 254 14.32 17.41 -24.85
C TRP A 254 15.58 17.55 -23.99
N GLN A 255 16.36 18.62 -24.13
CA GLN A 255 17.64 18.80 -23.42
C GLN A 255 17.47 19.39 -22.01
N ASN A 256 16.52 20.31 -21.83
CA ASN A 256 16.37 21.11 -20.61
C ASN A 256 15.08 20.76 -19.87
N ARG A 257 14.80 19.46 -19.76
CA ARG A 257 13.54 18.98 -19.20
C ARG A 257 13.51 19.10 -17.68
N CYS A 258 12.42 19.67 -17.15
CA CYS A 258 12.16 19.78 -15.71
C CYS A 258 13.24 20.53 -14.91
N LEU A 259 14.06 21.36 -15.55
CA LEU A 259 15.04 22.21 -14.86
C LEU A 259 14.33 23.25 -13.96
N SER A 260 13.14 23.70 -14.36
CA SER A 260 12.28 24.61 -13.59
C SER A 260 11.97 24.11 -12.17
N ALA A 261 11.94 22.78 -11.98
CA ALA A 261 11.70 22.14 -10.70
C ALA A 261 12.81 22.46 -9.66
N ASN A 262 14.00 22.89 -10.10
CA ASN A 262 15.13 23.23 -9.25
C ASN A 262 15.66 22.00 -8.47
N GLU A 263 16.19 22.18 -7.26
CA GLU A 263 16.76 21.10 -6.43
C GLU A 263 15.70 20.22 -5.76
N VAL A 264 16.10 19.02 -5.34
CA VAL A 264 15.29 18.11 -4.52
C VAL A 264 14.91 18.81 -3.22
N TYR A 265 13.65 18.69 -2.84
CA TYR A 265 13.10 19.41 -1.70
C TYR A 265 13.76 18.98 -0.39
N ASN A 266 14.45 19.92 0.28
CA ASN A 266 15.22 19.68 1.50
C ASN A 266 14.94 20.75 2.57
N PRO A 267 13.73 20.81 3.14
CA PRO A 267 13.38 21.85 4.13
C PRO A 267 14.18 21.72 5.42
N TYR A 268 14.64 20.51 5.77
CA TYR A 268 15.44 20.24 6.96
C TYR A 268 16.93 20.53 6.76
N LYS A 269 17.34 20.99 5.57
CA LYS A 269 18.73 21.30 5.22
C LYS A 269 19.68 20.16 5.59
N VAL A 270 19.27 18.93 5.29
CA VAL A 270 20.14 17.76 5.48
C VAL A 270 21.40 17.97 4.65
N ASP A 271 22.55 17.92 5.29
CA ASP A 271 23.85 18.05 4.63
C ASP A 271 24.12 16.80 3.81
N VAL A 272 24.14 16.97 2.50
CA VAL A 272 24.46 15.90 1.57
C VAL A 272 25.74 16.26 0.85
N ARG A 273 26.74 15.38 0.89
CA ARG A 273 28.00 15.60 0.17
C ARG A 273 27.70 15.69 -1.33
N ALA A 274 28.16 16.77 -1.97
CA ALA A 274 27.96 17.00 -3.40
C ALA A 274 28.48 15.85 -4.28
N SER A 275 29.49 15.10 -3.79
CA SER A 275 30.05 13.94 -4.49
C SER A 275 29.15 12.70 -4.48
N ASN A 276 28.31 12.53 -3.45
CA ASN A 276 27.38 11.40 -3.32
C ASN A 276 26.05 11.91 -2.71
N PRO A 277 25.10 12.36 -3.55
CA PRO A 277 23.80 12.90 -3.12
C PRO A 277 22.89 11.93 -2.33
N SER A 278 23.30 10.67 -2.20
CA SER A 278 22.60 9.60 -1.47
C SER A 278 23.44 9.05 -0.31
N ASP A 279 24.63 9.61 -0.04
CA ASP A 279 25.52 9.16 1.03
C ASP A 279 24.80 9.26 2.39
N GLY A 280 24.68 8.13 3.08
CA GLY A 280 23.98 8.06 4.38
C GLY A 280 22.45 8.01 4.32
N CYS A 281 21.81 8.11 3.15
CA CYS A 281 20.36 7.98 2.99
C CYS A 281 20.02 6.62 2.37
N TYR A 282 19.71 5.65 3.24
CA TYR A 282 19.32 4.30 2.88
C TYR A 282 18.12 3.83 3.71
N LEU A 283 17.65 2.59 3.46
CA LEU A 283 16.43 2.07 4.06
C LEU A 283 16.45 2.05 5.59
N GLU A 284 17.61 1.89 6.24
CA GLU A 284 17.75 1.93 7.70
C GLU A 284 17.95 3.34 8.28
N THR A 285 18.40 4.31 7.48
CA THR A 285 18.70 5.70 7.90
C THR A 285 17.82 6.73 7.20
N ILE A 286 16.53 6.42 7.09
CA ILE A 286 15.52 7.23 6.42
C ILE A 286 15.49 8.69 6.92
N SER A 287 15.79 8.91 8.22
CA SER A 287 15.82 10.24 8.84
C SER A 287 16.94 11.14 8.31
N LEU A 288 17.95 10.56 7.65
CA LEU A 288 19.06 11.30 7.01
C LEU A 288 18.79 11.58 5.53
N CYS A 289 17.58 11.28 5.05
CA CYS A 289 17.19 11.57 3.68
C CYS A 289 16.63 12.98 3.55
N ARG A 290 16.97 13.66 2.44
CA ARG A 290 16.23 14.87 2.03
C ARG A 290 14.76 14.51 1.92
N LEU A 291 13.88 15.42 2.36
CA LEU A 291 12.44 15.12 2.42
C LEU A 291 11.86 14.70 1.07
N GLY A 292 12.31 15.32 -0.02
CA GLY A 292 11.88 15.02 -1.38
C GLY A 292 12.52 13.78 -2.00
N ASP A 293 13.54 13.16 -1.41
CA ASP A 293 14.23 12.01 -1.98
C ASP A 293 13.47 10.71 -1.71
N LEU A 294 12.47 10.43 -2.55
CA LEU A 294 11.56 9.29 -2.37
C LEU A 294 12.17 7.97 -2.82
N SER A 295 13.10 8.00 -3.77
CA SER A 295 13.75 6.78 -4.29
C SER A 295 14.60 6.09 -3.24
N ALA A 296 15.38 6.86 -2.48
CA ALA A 296 16.20 6.28 -1.43
C ALA A 296 15.35 5.69 -0.29
N ARG A 297 14.15 6.25 -0.05
CA ARG A 297 13.23 5.76 0.98
C ARG A 297 12.38 4.56 0.56
N HIS A 298 11.96 4.49 -0.70
CA HIS A 298 10.96 3.52 -1.18
C HIS A 298 11.44 2.63 -2.32
N GLY A 299 12.67 2.83 -2.79
CA GLY A 299 13.21 2.17 -3.97
C GLY A 299 12.79 2.85 -5.27
N THR A 300 13.24 2.29 -6.39
CA THR A 300 12.98 2.80 -7.73
C THR A 300 11.65 2.30 -8.31
N LEU A 301 11.21 2.97 -9.38
CA LEU A 301 9.97 2.67 -10.08
C LEU A 301 10.22 2.04 -11.45
N GLU A 302 9.20 1.34 -11.90
CA GLU A 302 9.13 0.74 -13.23
C GLU A 302 8.10 1.51 -14.05
N ILE A 303 8.33 1.59 -15.36
CA ILE A 303 7.47 2.28 -16.31
C ILE A 303 7.09 1.27 -17.39
N SER A 304 5.78 1.12 -17.61
CA SER A 304 5.29 0.18 -18.61
C SER A 304 5.46 0.75 -20.02
N GLY A 305 5.87 -0.09 -20.96
CA GLY A 305 5.83 0.26 -22.39
C GLY A 305 4.41 0.22 -22.96
N LYS A 306 3.52 -0.57 -22.35
CA LYS A 306 2.13 -0.76 -22.81
C LYS A 306 1.11 -0.49 -21.71
N LYS A 307 -0.04 0.06 -22.08
CA LYS A 307 -1.15 0.29 -21.13
C LYS A 307 -1.67 -1.02 -20.51
N ALA A 308 -1.69 -2.11 -21.27
CA ALA A 308 -2.19 -3.42 -20.81
C ALA A 308 -1.37 -3.99 -19.64
N ASP A 309 -0.04 -3.79 -19.67
CA ASP A 309 0.86 -4.35 -18.65
C ASP A 309 1.00 -3.45 -17.40
N SER A 310 0.45 -2.24 -17.46
CA SER A 310 0.67 -1.21 -16.44
C SER A 310 0.18 -1.61 -15.04
N ASP A 311 -0.94 -2.31 -14.95
CA ASP A 311 -1.48 -2.77 -13.66
C ASP A 311 -0.58 -3.80 -12.97
N LYS A 312 0.07 -4.65 -13.77
CA LYS A 312 0.98 -5.69 -13.27
C LYS A 312 2.31 -5.07 -12.83
N ILE A 313 2.87 -4.20 -13.67
CA ILE A 313 4.23 -3.67 -13.54
C ILE A 313 4.27 -2.45 -12.61
N THR A 314 3.53 -1.40 -12.96
CA THR A 314 3.73 -0.08 -12.35
C THR A 314 2.95 0.15 -11.07
N ARG A 315 1.87 -0.63 -10.85
CA ARG A 315 1.02 -0.46 -9.68
C ARG A 315 1.77 -0.81 -8.39
N LYS A 316 1.96 0.19 -7.52
CA LYS A 316 2.67 0.06 -6.24
C LYS A 316 1.96 0.87 -5.14
N PHE A 317 2.16 0.48 -3.89
CA PHE A 317 1.65 1.18 -2.72
C PHE A 317 2.74 1.30 -1.65
N PHE A 318 2.94 2.51 -1.15
CA PHE A 318 3.91 2.82 -0.11
C PHE A 318 3.26 3.62 1.03
N VAL A 319 3.86 3.53 2.21
CA VAL A 319 3.51 4.36 3.37
C VAL A 319 4.77 5.11 3.79
N ASP A 320 4.70 6.44 3.77
CA ASP A 320 5.79 7.33 4.16
C ASP A 320 5.42 8.09 5.44
N PRO A 321 6.04 7.76 6.59
CA PRO A 321 5.76 8.42 7.86
C PRO A 321 6.37 9.83 7.97
N LEU A 322 7.25 10.22 7.05
CA LEU A 322 8.00 11.49 7.12
C LEU A 322 7.50 12.52 6.12
N LEU A 323 6.55 12.19 5.26
CA LEU A 323 6.14 13.02 4.12
C LEU A 323 4.82 13.77 4.40
N PRO A 324 4.84 15.01 4.91
CA PRO A 324 3.62 15.77 5.14
C PRO A 324 3.02 16.31 3.83
N LEU A 325 1.70 16.21 3.66
CA LEU A 325 1.00 16.87 2.55
C LEU A 325 0.70 18.34 2.84
N THR A 326 0.44 18.65 4.10
CA THR A 326 0.08 19.99 4.58
C THR A 326 1.04 20.47 5.67
N GLY A 327 0.91 21.71 6.12
CA GLY A 327 1.79 22.30 7.11
C GLY A 327 3.06 22.93 6.52
N PRO A 328 3.99 23.40 7.38
CA PRO A 328 5.11 24.25 6.97
C PRO A 328 6.12 23.54 6.04
N TYR A 329 6.20 22.22 6.14
CA TYR A 329 7.07 21.39 5.30
C TYR A 329 6.30 20.59 4.25
N GLY A 330 5.03 20.93 4.00
CA GLY A 330 4.15 20.23 3.06
C GLY A 330 4.71 20.18 1.64
N ILE A 331 4.34 19.12 0.91
CA ILE A 331 4.77 18.90 -0.48
C ILE A 331 3.81 19.43 -1.55
N LEU A 332 2.70 20.03 -1.14
CA LEU A 332 1.77 20.66 -2.09
C LEU A 332 2.42 21.84 -2.83
N GLY A 333 2.06 21.99 -4.09
CA GLY A 333 2.60 23.05 -4.96
C GLY A 333 4.06 22.83 -5.38
N LYS A 334 4.61 21.63 -5.15
CA LYS A 334 5.96 21.25 -5.54
C LYS A 334 5.95 20.33 -6.76
N SER A 335 7.04 20.31 -7.50
CA SER A 335 7.20 19.43 -8.66
C SER A 335 7.55 18.01 -8.22
N PHE A 336 6.93 17.02 -8.83
CA PHE A 336 7.41 15.65 -8.83
C PHE A 336 8.25 15.43 -10.08
N VAL A 337 9.45 14.87 -9.95
CA VAL A 337 10.34 14.57 -11.07
C VAL A 337 10.63 13.08 -11.11
N MET A 338 10.43 12.47 -12.27
CA MET A 338 10.89 11.14 -12.64
C MET A 338 12.22 11.26 -13.38
N TYR A 339 13.16 10.39 -13.05
CA TYR A 339 14.51 10.34 -13.60
C TYR A 339 14.72 9.10 -14.44
N ASP A 340 15.73 9.16 -15.28
CA ASP A 340 16.19 8.07 -16.14
C ASP A 340 17.69 8.20 -16.34
N ASP A 341 18.42 7.51 -15.46
CA ASP A 341 19.88 7.53 -15.36
C ASP A 341 20.55 6.76 -16.51
N PHE A 342 19.79 5.88 -17.16
CA PHE A 342 20.23 5.08 -18.29
C PHE A 342 19.82 5.68 -19.64
N GLY A 343 19.17 6.84 -19.62
CA GLY A 343 18.75 7.57 -20.82
C GLY A 343 19.91 8.22 -21.58
N PRO A 344 19.63 8.82 -22.74
CA PRO A 344 20.65 9.52 -23.53
C PRO A 344 21.31 10.65 -22.74
N LYS A 345 22.64 10.63 -22.61
CA LYS A 345 23.39 11.64 -21.83
C LYS A 345 23.10 13.09 -22.25
N ALA A 346 22.87 13.33 -23.54
CA ALA A 346 22.55 14.65 -24.08
C ALA A 346 21.19 15.21 -23.63
N ARG A 347 20.27 14.35 -23.19
CA ARG A 347 18.95 14.74 -22.62
C ARG A 347 19.07 15.12 -21.14
N GLY A 348 20.11 14.65 -20.46
CA GLY A 348 20.20 14.67 -19.00
C GLY A 348 19.35 13.60 -18.32
N GLU A 349 19.43 13.56 -16.99
CA GLU A 349 18.81 12.53 -16.13
C GLU A 349 17.32 12.74 -15.87
N ARG A 350 16.76 13.94 -16.06
CA ARG A 350 15.35 14.24 -15.78
C ARG A 350 14.47 13.78 -16.94
N MET A 351 13.68 12.73 -16.71
CA MET A 351 12.81 12.12 -17.72
C MET A 351 11.48 12.84 -17.85
N ALA A 352 10.80 13.13 -16.74
CA ALA A 352 9.46 13.69 -16.72
C ALA A 352 9.21 14.48 -15.42
N CYS A 353 8.30 15.44 -15.46
CA CYS A 353 7.84 16.14 -14.27
C CYS A 353 6.32 16.26 -14.27
N SER A 354 5.78 16.42 -13.06
CA SER A 354 4.38 16.80 -12.84
C SER A 354 4.05 18.09 -13.57
N MET A 355 2.79 18.21 -14.03
CA MET A 355 2.21 19.43 -14.57
C MET A 355 1.35 20.19 -13.56
#